data_AF-A0A9P6JDF9-F1
#
_entry.id   AF-A0A9P6JDF9-F1
#
_cell.length_a   1.000
_cell.length_b   1.000
_cell.length_c   1.000
_cell.angle_alpha   90.00
_cell.angle_beta   90.00
_cell.angle_gamma   90.00
#
_symmetry.space_group_name_H-M   'P 1'
#
loop_
_entity.id
_entity.type
_entity.pdbx_description
1 polymer ?
#
loop_
_entity_poly.entity_id
_entity_poly.type
_entity_poly.pdbx_seq_one_letter_code
_entity_poly.pdbx_strand_id
1 'polypeptide(L)'
;MMVPASYGEQNQVRELESLQKIVERTAGNLIDIPSTLHIERLQQQEAQNRSNEYSSALSTVKLPQQTIRKLCSMTSVKASSADLPALHDVLEAGKEGSATSSRNSVKAPSVREVLAEKTVDSKTVGWMASAMGELHQATESMDVEDVGDLIVTLSPPVRK
;
A
#
# COMPACT_ATOMS: atom_id res chain seq x y z
N MET A 1 10.36 -57.40 37.32
CA MET A 1 10.01 -55.97 37.16
C MET A 1 9.31 -55.81 35.82
N MET A 2 7.99 -55.60 35.80
CA MET A 2 7.22 -55.41 34.57
C MET A 2 7.30 -53.93 34.17
N VAL A 3 7.84 -53.65 32.99
CA VAL A 3 7.82 -52.31 32.38
C VAL A 3 6.38 -52.06 31.90
N PRO A 4 5.72 -50.95 32.29
CA PRO A 4 4.34 -50.71 31.88
C PRO A 4 4.29 -50.37 30.39
N ALA A 5 3.47 -51.11 29.64
CA ALA A 5 3.25 -51.00 28.19
C ALA A 5 2.69 -49.64 27.71
N SER A 6 2.40 -48.71 28.62
CA SER A 6 1.73 -47.43 28.34
C SER A 6 2.63 -46.37 27.68
N TYR A 7 3.96 -46.53 27.73
CA TYR A 7 4.90 -45.56 27.14
C TYR A 7 4.89 -45.55 25.60
N GLY A 8 4.52 -46.66 24.94
CA GLY A 8 4.51 -46.75 23.48
C GLY A 8 3.37 -45.96 22.82
N GLU A 9 2.16 -46.05 23.38
CA GLU A 9 0.97 -45.41 22.82
C GLU A 9 1.01 -43.88 22.94
N GLN A 10 1.45 -43.35 24.09
CA GLN A 10 1.61 -41.90 24.27
C GLN A 10 2.65 -41.31 23.31
N ASN A 11 3.68 -42.09 22.97
CA ASN A 11 4.71 -41.67 22.04
C ASN A 11 4.19 -41.65 20.58
N GLN A 12 3.37 -42.64 20.20
CA GLN A 12 2.71 -42.67 18.89
C GLN A 12 1.75 -41.50 18.68
N VAL A 13 0.94 -41.14 19.69
CA VAL A 13 0.02 -40.00 19.59
C VAL A 13 0.80 -38.70 19.37
N ARG A 14 1.89 -38.50 20.10
CA ARG A 14 2.75 -37.31 19.93
C ARG A 14 3.41 -37.25 18.55
N GLU A 15 3.86 -38.39 18.04
CA GLU A 15 4.46 -38.49 16.70
C GLU A 15 3.44 -38.14 15.61
N LEU A 16 2.21 -38.65 15.73
CA LEU A 16 1.12 -38.31 14.80
C LEU A 16 0.76 -36.82 14.84
N GLU A 17 0.69 -36.20 16.01
CA GLU A 17 0.48 -34.74 16.12
C GLU A 17 1.63 -33.93 15.49
N SER A 18 2.87 -34.40 15.66
CA SER A 18 4.03 -33.76 15.04
C SER A 18 3.97 -33.87 13.52
N LEU A 19 3.62 -35.04 12.99
CA LEU A 19 3.45 -35.26 11.56
C LEU A 19 2.31 -34.40 11.00
N GLN A 20 1.18 -34.32 11.71
CA GLN A 20 0.06 -33.46 11.33
C GLN A 20 0.49 -31.99 11.22
N LYS A 21 1.22 -31.47 12.22
CA LYS A 21 1.74 -30.09 12.19
C LYS A 21 2.69 -29.85 11.03
N ILE A 22 3.51 -30.84 10.68
CA ILE A 22 4.41 -30.75 9.52
C ILE A 22 3.59 -30.69 8.23
N VAL A 23 2.58 -31.54 8.07
CA VAL A 23 1.69 -31.54 6.90
C VAL A 23 0.94 -30.21 6.79
N GLU A 24 0.36 -29.71 7.87
CA GLU A 24 -0.34 -28.42 7.90
C GLU A 24 0.59 -27.25 7.56
N ARG A 25 1.80 -27.21 8.15
CA ARG A 25 2.80 -26.18 7.82
C ARG A 25 3.27 -26.29 6.38
N THR A 26 3.44 -27.51 5.87
CA THR A 26 3.86 -27.73 4.48
C THR A 26 2.75 -27.27 3.54
N ALA A 27 1.51 -27.70 3.75
CA ALA A 27 0.35 -27.31 2.96
C ALA A 27 0.13 -25.79 2.97
N GLY A 28 0.32 -25.11 4.11
CA GLY A 28 0.25 -23.66 4.20
C GLY A 28 1.43 -22.91 3.56
N ASN A 29 2.58 -23.57 3.38
CA ASN A 29 3.78 -23.00 2.77
C ASN A 29 3.91 -23.32 1.27
N LEU A 30 3.07 -24.20 0.72
CA LEU A 30 3.04 -24.46 -0.71
C LEU A 30 2.52 -23.22 -1.42
N ILE A 31 3.33 -22.68 -2.32
CA ILE A 31 2.90 -21.65 -3.26
C ILE A 31 2.19 -22.39 -4.40
N ASP A 32 0.86 -22.37 -4.39
CA ASP A 32 0.09 -22.76 -5.58
C ASP A 32 0.36 -21.73 -6.68
N ILE A 33 0.89 -22.19 -7.81
CA ILE A 33 1.12 -21.35 -8.99
C ILE A 33 -0.06 -21.62 -9.92
N PRO A 34 -1.18 -20.89 -9.79
CA PRO A 34 -2.30 -21.08 -10.68
C PRO A 34 -1.87 -20.76 -12.10
N SER A 35 -2.19 -21.65 -13.04
CA SER A 35 -2.27 -21.30 -14.45
C SER A 35 -3.15 -20.05 -14.56
N THR A 36 -2.66 -19.04 -15.28
CA THR A 36 -3.10 -17.63 -15.35
C THR A 36 -4.56 -17.39 -15.78
N LEU A 37 -5.44 -18.39 -15.70
CA LEU A 37 -6.80 -18.42 -16.22
C LEU A 37 -7.91 -18.55 -15.17
N HIS A 38 -7.60 -18.76 -13.88
CA HIS A 38 -8.62 -19.05 -12.85
C HIS A 38 -8.78 -18.00 -11.74
N ILE A 39 -8.10 -16.85 -11.81
CA ILE A 39 -8.10 -15.87 -10.69
C ILE A 39 -9.41 -15.06 -10.56
N GLU A 40 -10.24 -14.94 -11.61
CA GLU A 40 -11.23 -13.85 -11.65
C GLU A 40 -12.70 -14.25 -11.45
N ARG A 41 -12.99 -15.46 -10.98
CA ARG A 41 -14.35 -15.83 -10.54
C ARG A 41 -14.39 -16.34 -9.10
N LEU A 42 -13.42 -15.93 -8.27
CA LEU A 42 -13.72 -15.86 -6.83
C LEU A 42 -14.85 -14.85 -6.68
N GLN A 43 -16.00 -15.39 -6.28
CA GLN A 43 -17.33 -14.90 -6.64
C GLN A 43 -17.55 -13.45 -6.22
N GLN A 44 -17.87 -12.57 -7.18
CA GLN A 44 -18.39 -11.22 -6.90
C GLN A 44 -19.54 -11.25 -5.86
N GLN A 45 -20.32 -12.33 -5.87
CA GLN A 45 -21.36 -12.60 -4.88
C GLN A 45 -20.81 -12.84 -3.46
N GLU A 46 -19.72 -13.60 -3.30
CA GLU A 46 -19.08 -13.79 -1.99
C GLU A 46 -18.51 -12.47 -1.47
N ALA A 47 -17.84 -11.70 -2.33
CA ALA A 47 -17.35 -10.37 -1.97
C ALA A 47 -18.49 -9.45 -1.50
N GLN A 48 -19.62 -9.46 -2.22
CA GLN A 48 -20.81 -8.70 -1.85
C GLN A 48 -21.40 -9.17 -0.51
N ASN A 49 -21.50 -10.48 -0.29
CA ASN A 49 -22.01 -11.07 0.95
C ASN A 49 -21.14 -10.67 2.15
N ARG A 50 -19.81 -10.78 2.00
CA ARG A 50 -18.85 -10.39 3.06
C ARG A 50 -18.90 -8.89 3.33
N SER A 51 -19.04 -8.06 2.30
CA SER A 51 -19.22 -6.61 2.45
C SER A 51 -20.48 -6.28 3.27
N ASN A 52 -21.60 -6.95 2.98
CA ASN A 52 -22.84 -6.75 3.72
C ASN A 52 -22.71 -7.20 5.18
N GLU A 53 -22.05 -8.34 5.43
CA GLU A 53 -21.78 -8.87 6.77
C GLU A 53 -20.94 -7.88 7.59
N TYR A 54 -19.84 -7.38 7.03
CA TYR A 54 -18.98 -6.42 7.70
C TYR A 54 -19.69 -5.09 7.97
N SER A 55 -20.52 -4.62 7.03
CA SER A 55 -21.34 -3.41 7.22
C SER A 55 -22.33 -3.58 8.38
N SER A 56 -23.00 -4.74 8.45
CA SER A 56 -23.93 -5.07 9.52
C SER A 56 -23.22 -5.17 10.88
N ALA A 57 -22.09 -5.86 10.95
CA ALA A 57 -21.30 -5.98 12.16
C ALA A 57 -20.81 -4.61 12.65
N LEU A 58 -20.34 -3.75 11.74
CA LEU A 58 -19.88 -2.40 12.07
C LEU A 58 -21.01 -1.52 12.60
N SER A 59 -22.24 -1.69 12.08
CA SER A 59 -23.41 -0.96 12.56
C SER A 59 -23.82 -1.36 14.00
N THR A 60 -23.49 -2.59 14.41
CA THR A 60 -23.78 -3.10 15.75
C THR A 60 -22.76 -2.62 16.79
N VAL A 61 -21.51 -2.38 16.38
CA VAL A 61 -20.45 -1.91 17.27
C VAL A 61 -20.65 -0.42 17.55
N LYS A 62 -21.05 -0.09 18.79
CA LYS A 62 -21.10 1.30 19.27
C LYS A 62 -19.69 1.81 19.54
N LEU A 63 -19.03 2.31 18.50
CA LEU A 63 -17.75 3.01 18.64
C LEU A 63 -17.98 4.42 19.22
N PRO A 64 -17.19 4.85 20.22
CA PRO A 64 -17.17 6.25 20.64
C PRO A 64 -16.88 7.17 19.45
N GLN A 65 -17.59 8.29 19.33
CA GLN A 65 -17.45 9.24 18.21
C GLN A 65 -16.01 9.75 18.02
N GLN A 66 -15.19 9.77 19.07
CA GLN A 66 -13.78 10.13 19.00
C GLN A 66 -12.96 9.11 18.20
N THR A 67 -13.26 7.82 18.35
CA THR A 67 -12.61 6.73 17.60
C THR A 67 -13.02 6.76 16.13
N ILE A 68 -14.30 7.03 15.84
CA ILE A 68 -14.83 7.16 14.48
C ILE A 68 -14.12 8.32 13.76
N ARG A 69 -14.01 9.49 14.41
CA ARG A 69 -13.29 10.64 13.84
C ARG A 69 -11.81 10.33 13.56
N LYS A 70 -11.13 9.64 14.48
CA LYS A 70 -9.73 9.25 14.30
C LYS A 70 -9.57 8.25 13.14
N LEU A 71 -10.46 7.28 13.02
CA LEU A 71 -10.48 6.32 11.90
C LEU A 71 -10.69 7.05 10.57
N CYS A 72 -11.70 7.90 10.45
CA CYS A 72 -11.94 8.68 9.23
C CYS A 72 -10.74 9.57 8.87
N SER A 73 -10.03 10.16 9.84
CA SER A 73 -8.81 10.92 9.54
C SER A 73 -7.64 10.08 9.06
N MET A 74 -7.59 8.79 9.43
CA MET A 74 -6.53 7.87 9.02
C MET A 74 -6.84 7.15 7.70
N THR A 75 -8.12 6.95 7.38
CA THR A 75 -8.57 6.22 6.19
C THR A 75 -9.06 7.12 5.06
N SER A 76 -9.24 8.43 5.30
CA SER A 76 -9.56 9.39 4.25
C SER A 76 -8.31 9.69 3.41
N VAL A 77 -7.98 8.74 2.54
CA VAL A 77 -7.40 9.10 1.25
C VAL A 77 -8.49 9.89 0.54
N LYS A 78 -8.28 11.19 0.34
CA LYS A 78 -9.13 12.02 -0.50
C LYS A 78 -9.45 11.22 -1.76
N ALA A 79 -10.72 10.88 -1.97
CA ALA A 79 -11.21 10.58 -3.31
C ALA A 79 -11.10 11.88 -4.11
N SER A 80 -9.90 12.23 -4.56
CA SER A 80 -9.69 13.23 -5.60
C SER A 80 -9.83 12.53 -6.95
N SER A 81 -11.02 12.00 -7.21
CA SER A 81 -11.47 11.75 -8.57
C SER A 81 -12.47 12.84 -8.90
N ALA A 82 -12.17 13.61 -9.95
CA ALA A 82 -12.89 14.77 -10.46
C ALA A 82 -12.72 16.05 -9.63
N ASP A 83 -11.82 16.93 -10.10
CA ASP A 83 -12.20 18.28 -10.51
C ASP A 83 -10.96 19.03 -11.04
N LEU A 84 -10.68 18.83 -12.33
CA LEU A 84 -10.14 19.88 -13.17
C LEU A 84 -11.28 20.90 -13.36
N PRO A 85 -11.16 22.17 -12.93
CA PRO A 85 -12.16 23.16 -13.30
C PRO A 85 -11.91 23.59 -14.75
N ALA A 86 -12.48 22.82 -15.67
CA ALA A 86 -12.76 23.26 -17.02
C ALA A 86 -13.86 24.33 -16.95
N LEU A 87 -13.62 25.44 -17.65
CA LEU A 87 -14.58 26.46 -18.01
C LEU A 87 -15.89 25.84 -18.56
N HIS A 88 -17.01 26.00 -17.86
CA HIS A 88 -18.35 26.02 -18.49
C HIS A 88 -19.41 26.66 -17.59
N ASP A 89 -20.21 27.55 -18.20
CA ASP A 89 -21.52 28.13 -17.80
C ASP A 89 -21.62 28.86 -16.44
N VAL A 90 -21.78 30.19 -16.33
CA VAL A 90 -22.67 31.12 -17.05
C VAL A 90 -24.13 30.65 -17.09
N LEU A 91 -24.93 31.31 -16.24
CA LEU A 91 -26.40 31.39 -16.20
C LEU A 91 -27.13 30.16 -15.63
N GLU A 92 -27.58 30.28 -14.38
CA GLU A 92 -29.02 30.24 -14.09
C GLU A 92 -29.31 30.90 -12.73
N ALA A 93 -30.47 31.55 -12.64
CA ALA A 93 -30.81 32.53 -11.64
C ALA A 93 -31.67 31.96 -10.50
N GLY A 94 -31.44 32.49 -9.29
CA GLY A 94 -32.43 32.62 -8.23
C GLY A 94 -32.67 31.39 -7.33
N LYS A 95 -32.39 31.52 -6.02
CA LYS A 95 -33.40 31.84 -4.99
C LYS A 95 -32.75 31.85 -3.60
N GLU A 96 -33.25 32.76 -2.77
CA GLU A 96 -32.78 33.14 -1.45
C GLU A 96 -32.92 32.06 -0.36
N GLY A 97 -32.08 32.20 0.68
CA GLY A 97 -32.45 31.85 2.04
C GLY A 97 -31.69 30.66 2.65
N SER A 98 -30.81 30.96 3.61
CA SER A 98 -30.75 30.33 4.94
C SER A 98 -29.33 30.36 5.49
N ALA A 99 -29.14 31.20 6.51
CA ALA A 99 -27.92 31.26 7.29
C ALA A 99 -27.77 29.99 8.12
N THR A 100 -26.67 29.24 7.95
CA THR A 100 -26.04 28.48 9.03
C THR A 100 -24.54 28.36 8.81
N SER A 101 -23.79 29.02 9.70
CA SER A 101 -22.53 28.57 10.29
C SER A 101 -21.57 27.74 9.41
N SER A 102 -20.72 28.43 8.66
CA SER A 102 -19.45 27.87 8.17
C SER A 102 -18.28 28.70 8.69
N ARG A 103 -18.02 28.59 10.00
CA ARG A 103 -16.73 28.98 10.59
C ARG A 103 -15.71 27.94 10.13
N ASN A 104 -14.68 28.42 9.44
CA ASN A 104 -13.51 27.70 8.91
C ASN A 104 -13.60 27.29 7.43
N SER A 105 -14.18 28.13 6.57
CA SER A 105 -13.77 28.15 5.16
C SER A 105 -12.41 28.85 5.08
N VAL A 106 -11.33 28.05 4.96
CA VAL A 106 -10.02 28.58 4.58
C VAL A 106 -10.18 29.08 3.16
N LYS A 107 -10.45 30.38 3.03
CA LYS A 107 -10.56 31.06 1.74
C LYS A 107 -9.27 30.79 0.97
N ALA A 108 -9.36 30.03 -0.12
CA ALA A 108 -8.22 29.82 -0.99
C ALA A 108 -7.67 31.19 -1.40
N PRO A 109 -6.35 31.42 -1.27
CA PRO A 109 -5.77 32.72 -1.61
C PRO A 109 -6.10 33.05 -3.05
N SER A 110 -6.50 34.31 -3.27
CA SER A 110 -6.82 34.81 -4.60
C SER A 110 -5.61 34.68 -5.52
N VAL A 111 -5.81 34.45 -6.82
CA VAL A 111 -4.71 34.40 -7.82
C VAL A 111 -3.81 35.64 -7.72
N ARG A 112 -4.40 36.82 -7.43
CA ARG A 112 -3.63 38.05 -7.22
C ARG A 112 -2.81 38.03 -5.93
N GLU A 113 -3.31 37.38 -4.88
CA GLU A 113 -2.60 37.25 -3.60
C GLU A 113 -1.42 36.29 -3.74
N VAL A 114 -1.59 35.15 -4.42
CA VAL A 114 -0.51 34.18 -4.68
C VAL A 114 0.59 34.78 -5.58
N LEU A 115 0.21 35.56 -6.60
CA LEU A 115 1.19 36.22 -7.48
C LEU A 115 1.85 37.44 -6.82
N ALA A 116 1.20 38.06 -5.84
CA ALA A 116 1.78 39.12 -5.01
C ALA A 116 2.62 38.55 -3.85
N GLU A 117 2.47 37.26 -3.55
CA GLU A 117 3.28 36.56 -2.56
C GLU A 117 4.75 36.59 -2.99
N LYS A 118 5.62 36.81 -2.01
CA LYS A 118 7.03 37.15 -2.20
C LYS A 118 7.70 36.12 -3.10
N THR A 119 8.40 36.60 -4.13
CA THR A 119 9.20 35.77 -5.02
C THR A 119 10.14 34.87 -4.23
N VAL A 120 10.38 33.66 -4.73
CA VAL A 120 11.30 32.70 -4.10
C VAL A 120 12.64 33.40 -3.86
N ASP A 121 13.13 33.34 -2.62
CA ASP A 121 14.39 33.98 -2.27
C ASP A 121 15.54 33.36 -3.07
N SER A 122 16.42 34.22 -3.58
CA SER A 122 17.63 33.85 -4.31
C SER A 122 18.49 32.82 -3.56
N LYS A 123 18.53 32.91 -2.23
CA LYS A 123 19.21 31.94 -1.37
C LYS A 123 18.62 30.54 -1.47
N THR A 124 17.28 30.44 -1.49
CA THR A 124 16.57 29.16 -1.63
C THR A 124 16.84 28.54 -3.00
N VAL A 125 16.81 29.36 -4.06
CA VAL A 125 17.14 28.89 -5.41
C VAL A 125 18.58 28.39 -5.49
N GLY A 126 19.54 29.10 -4.89
CA GLY A 126 20.94 28.68 -4.84
C GLY A 126 21.16 27.38 -4.06
N TRP A 127 20.44 27.20 -2.95
CA TRP A 127 20.44 25.94 -2.18
C TRP A 127 19.89 24.77 -3.00
N MET A 128 18.77 24.96 -3.69
CA MET A 128 18.20 23.95 -4.58
C MET A 128 19.16 23.60 -5.71
N ALA A 129 19.79 24.60 -6.35
CA ALA A 129 20.75 24.36 -7.42
C ALA A 129 21.96 23.55 -6.93
N SER A 130 22.46 23.86 -5.73
CA SER A 130 23.58 23.13 -5.12
C SER A 130 23.19 21.68 -4.80
N ALA A 131 22.03 21.48 -4.17
CA ALA A 131 21.53 20.14 -3.85
C ALA A 131 21.30 19.28 -5.11
N MET A 132 20.76 19.87 -6.17
CA MET A 132 20.61 19.19 -7.47
C MET A 132 21.96 18.83 -8.09
N GLY A 133 22.96 19.70 -7.97
CA GLY A 133 24.33 19.43 -8.42
C GLY A 133 24.96 18.25 -7.68
N GLU A 134 24.84 18.22 -6.36
CA GLU A 134 25.34 17.12 -5.53
C GLU A 134 24.64 15.79 -5.85
N LEU A 135 23.32 15.80 -6.04
CA LEU A 135 22.56 14.61 -6.44
C LEU A 135 22.98 14.09 -7.82
N HIS A 136 23.19 15.00 -8.76
CA HIS A 136 23.65 14.63 -10.10
C HIS A 136 25.04 13.99 -10.04
N GLN A 137 25.97 14.60 -9.31
CA GLN A 137 27.31 14.06 -9.11
C GLN A 137 27.29 12.69 -8.42
N ALA A 138 26.44 12.51 -7.40
CA ALA A 138 26.27 11.22 -6.73
C ALA A 138 25.73 10.15 -7.69
N THR A 139 24.79 10.52 -8.56
CA THR A 139 24.22 9.60 -9.56
C THR A 139 25.28 9.17 -10.58
N GLU A 140 26.16 10.08 -11.01
CA GLU A 140 27.28 9.74 -11.90
C GLU A 140 28.31 8.81 -11.26
N SER A 141 28.46 8.88 -9.93
CA SER A 141 29.38 7.98 -9.20
C SER A 141 28.83 6.55 -9.00
N MET A 142 27.56 6.32 -9.32
CA MET A 142 26.96 4.99 -9.28
C MET A 142 27.29 4.22 -10.55
N ASP A 143 28.51 3.69 -10.62
CA ASP A 143 28.94 2.78 -11.69
C ASP A 143 29.41 1.44 -11.11
N VAL A 144 29.34 0.39 -11.93
CA VAL A 144 29.83 -0.94 -11.54
C VAL A 144 31.32 -1.00 -11.83
N GLU A 145 32.13 -1.14 -10.79
CA GLU A 145 33.58 -1.34 -10.96
C GLU A 145 33.86 -2.70 -11.63
N ASP A 146 34.74 -2.69 -12.62
CA ASP A 146 35.20 -3.91 -13.28
C ASP A 146 36.16 -4.66 -12.35
N VAL A 147 35.65 -5.73 -11.74
CA VAL A 147 36.41 -6.63 -10.87
C VAL A 147 36.94 -7.87 -11.61
N GLY A 148 36.82 -7.90 -12.95
CA GLY A 148 37.29 -8.97 -13.82
C GLY A 148 36.17 -9.71 -14.56
N ASP A 149 36.58 -10.69 -15.38
CA ASP A 149 35.67 -11.38 -16.29
C ASP A 149 34.61 -12.22 -15.56
N LEU A 150 33.34 -11.82 -15.68
CA LEU A 150 32.20 -12.61 -15.21
C LEU A 150 32.02 -13.92 -16.01
N ILE A 151 32.44 -13.91 -17.28
CA ILE A 151 32.27 -15.02 -18.21
C ILE A 151 33.63 -15.42 -18.75
N VAL A 152 34.15 -16.55 -18.29
CA VAL A 152 35.36 -17.17 -18.84
C VAL A 152 34.95 -18.26 -19.84
N THR A 153 35.31 -18.09 -21.10
CA THR A 153 35.04 -19.10 -22.13
C THR A 153 36.10 -20.20 -22.06
N LEU A 154 35.69 -21.43 -21.71
CA LEU A 154 36.59 -22.57 -21.70
C LEU A 154 36.76 -23.13 -23.11
N SER A 155 37.98 -23.10 -23.63
CA SER A 155 38.33 -23.74 -24.90
C SER A 155 38.84 -25.17 -24.65
N PRO A 156 38.37 -26.18 -25.41
CA PRO A 156 38.87 -27.54 -25.28
C PRO A 156 40.35 -27.64 -25.70
N PRO A 157 41.14 -28.53 -25.09
CA PRO A 157 42.56 -28.66 -25.41
C PRO A 157 42.74 -29.14 -26.85
N VAL A 158 43.56 -28.41 -27.62
CA VAL A 158 43.96 -28.77 -28.98
C VAL A 158 44.76 -30.08 -28.92
N ARG A 159 44.19 -31.18 -29.41
CA ARG A 159 44.93 -32.43 -29.61
C ARG A 159 45.87 -32.24 -30.79
N LYS A 160 47.18 -32.32 -30.53
CA LYS A 160 48.23 -32.39 -31.57
C LYS A 160 48.27 -33.77 -32.19
#